data_AF-A0A945WHB8-F1
#
_entry.id   AF-A0A945WHB8-F1
#
_cell.length_a   1.000
_cell.length_b   1.000
_cell.length_c   1.000
_cell.angle_alpha   90.00
_cell.angle_beta   90.00
_cell.angle_gamma   90.00
#
_symmetry.space_group_name_H-M   'P 1'
#
loop_
_entity.id
_entity.type
_entity.pdbx_description
1 polymer ?
#
loop_
_entity_poly.entity_id
_entity_poly.type
_entity_poly.pdbx_seq_one_letter_code
_entity_poly.pdbx_strand_id
1 'polypeptide(L)'
;MKKALFILFCLPLLTLAQQTYVPDDNFENELIEQGYDAVLDDSVTTANIDTVIYLDVSSLNIGDLTGIEDFTSLTRLECEENKLTTLDLSQNTALNHLDVDANTLTTLDLSSNTALTFFEGADNQLTSLDLSLNVALTEFYCENNQLTSLDFKNGNNTLIVDFACTNNPNLTCIDVDDAAYSTANWTEIDATSSFSEDCSSILGIKEFTSSKTLIKTFDIMGRETTFKPNTLLINVYDDGSVEKFFSNGTLNN
;
A
#
# COMPACT_ATOMS: atom_id res chain seq x y z
N MET A 1 -28.01 59.80 15.81
CA MET A 1 -27.81 58.75 14.79
C MET A 1 -26.36 58.84 14.30
N LYS A 2 -25.45 58.05 14.88
CA LYS A 2 -24.07 57.95 14.39
C LYS A 2 -24.04 56.83 13.34
N LYS A 3 -23.80 57.18 12.07
CA LYS A 3 -23.54 56.20 11.01
C LYS A 3 -22.14 55.63 11.23
N ALA A 4 -22.04 54.35 11.58
CA ALA A 4 -20.79 53.63 11.58
C ALA A 4 -20.42 53.34 10.11
N LEU A 5 -19.31 53.92 9.64
CA LEU A 5 -18.73 53.64 8.35
C LEU A 5 -17.94 52.33 8.48
N PHE A 6 -18.49 51.24 7.94
CA PHE A 6 -17.80 49.96 7.83
C PHE A 6 -16.80 50.06 6.67
N ILE A 7 -15.54 50.35 6.98
CA ILE A 7 -14.44 50.24 6.01
C ILE A 7 -14.05 48.77 5.98
N LEU A 8 -14.48 48.05 4.95
CA LEU A 8 -14.04 46.69 4.67
C LEU A 8 -12.58 46.76 4.22
N PHE A 9 -11.66 46.46 5.13
CA PHE A 9 -10.24 46.33 4.82
C PHE A 9 -10.07 44.99 4.07
N CYS A 10 -10.02 45.05 2.75
CA CYS A 10 -9.61 43.91 1.93
C CYS A 10 -8.09 43.79 2.07
N LEU A 11 -7.62 43.08 3.11
CA LEU A 11 -6.23 42.64 3.19
C LEU A 11 -5.98 41.69 2.00
N PRO A 12 -4.97 41.92 1.15
CA PRO A 12 -4.61 40.96 0.13
C PRO A 12 -4.24 39.65 0.85
N LEU A 13 -4.89 38.56 0.46
CA LEU A 13 -4.49 37.23 0.88
C LEU A 13 -3.07 37.03 0.31
N LEU A 14 -2.04 37.17 1.15
CA LEU A 14 -0.70 36.72 0.80
C LEU A 14 -0.78 35.20 0.68
N THR A 15 -0.81 34.71 -0.55
CA THR A 15 -0.60 33.28 -0.82
C THR A 15 0.85 32.98 -0.47
N LEU A 16 1.08 32.42 0.71
CA LEU A 16 2.36 31.78 0.99
C LEU A 16 2.45 30.55 0.08
N ALA A 17 3.59 30.38 -0.60
CA ALA A 17 3.84 29.17 -1.35
C ALA A 17 3.85 27.99 -0.37
N GLN A 18 3.10 26.93 -0.68
CA GLN A 18 3.14 25.71 0.11
C GLN A 18 4.56 25.14 0.09
N GLN A 19 5.02 24.67 1.25
CA GLN A 19 6.30 24.02 1.41
C GLN A 19 6.05 22.56 1.77
N THR A 20 6.87 21.69 1.19
CA THR A 20 6.97 20.26 1.47
C THR A 20 8.15 20.07 2.40
N TYR A 21 7.97 19.28 3.46
CA TYR A 21 9.01 19.00 4.44
C TYR A 21 9.92 17.88 3.92
N VAL A 22 11.24 18.12 3.89
CA VAL A 22 12.24 17.19 3.35
C VAL A 22 13.41 17.08 4.35
N PRO A 23 13.33 16.18 5.35
CA PRO A 23 14.27 16.14 6.48
C PRO A 23 15.63 15.47 6.23
N ASP A 24 15.78 14.74 5.12
CA ASP A 24 17.05 14.08 4.79
C ASP A 24 17.93 15.02 3.98
N ASP A 25 19.05 15.45 4.57
CA ASP A 25 19.99 16.37 3.92
C ASP A 25 20.47 15.85 2.53
N ASN A 26 20.61 14.54 2.32
CA ASN A 26 21.06 14.02 1.02
C ASN A 26 19.93 14.11 0.00
N PHE A 27 18.69 13.84 0.40
CA PHE A 27 17.53 13.99 -0.48
C PHE A 27 17.32 15.47 -0.85
N GLU A 28 17.34 16.38 0.14
CA GLU A 28 17.18 17.81 -0.13
C GLU A 28 18.33 18.37 -0.98
N ASN A 29 19.59 17.98 -0.71
CA ASN A 29 20.71 18.36 -1.57
C ASN A 29 20.51 17.91 -3.01
N GLU A 30 20.00 16.70 -3.25
CA GLU A 30 19.70 16.25 -4.61
C GLU A 30 18.62 17.09 -5.28
N LEU A 31 17.57 17.49 -4.55
CA LEU A 31 16.56 18.41 -5.08
C LEU A 31 17.16 19.77 -5.45
N ILE A 32 18.16 20.25 -4.71
CA ILE A 32 18.92 21.46 -5.05
C ILE A 32 19.76 21.23 -6.31
N GLU A 33 20.45 20.09 -6.43
CA GLU A 33 21.28 19.75 -7.59
C GLU A 33 20.46 19.62 -8.88
N GLN A 34 19.25 19.06 -8.80
CA GLN A 34 18.30 18.98 -9.92
C GLN A 34 17.55 20.30 -10.18
N GLY A 35 17.72 21.30 -9.30
CA GLY A 35 17.15 22.64 -9.45
C GLY A 35 15.68 22.76 -9.06
N TYR A 36 15.15 21.81 -8.31
CA TYR A 36 13.82 21.88 -7.70
C TYR A 36 13.83 22.73 -6.42
N ASP A 37 14.97 22.81 -5.76
CA ASP A 37 15.16 23.62 -4.57
C ASP A 37 16.40 24.56 -4.67
N ALA A 38 16.52 25.51 -3.74
CA ALA A 38 17.55 26.53 -3.74
C ALA A 38 18.46 26.54 -2.50
N VAL A 39 18.04 25.99 -1.37
CA VAL A 39 18.76 26.10 -0.10
C VAL A 39 18.49 24.87 0.77
N LEU A 40 19.52 24.36 1.44
CA LEU A 40 19.34 23.28 2.41
C LEU A 40 18.66 23.84 3.67
N ASP A 41 17.34 23.67 3.80
CA ASP A 41 16.54 24.20 4.90
C ASP A 41 15.39 23.30 5.38
N ASP A 42 15.51 21.98 5.17
CA ASP A 42 14.51 20.93 5.43
C ASP A 42 13.20 21.13 4.63
N SER A 43 13.21 21.91 3.54
CA SER A 43 11.99 22.22 2.80
C SER A 43 12.19 22.51 1.32
N VAL A 44 11.20 22.10 0.52
CA VAL A 44 11.10 22.50 -0.89
C VAL A 44 9.75 23.13 -1.16
N THR A 45 9.71 24.14 -2.03
CA THR A 45 8.44 24.72 -2.47
C THR A 45 7.65 23.68 -3.27
N THR A 46 6.47 23.28 -2.78
CA THR A 46 5.66 22.18 -3.35
C THR A 46 5.37 22.36 -4.84
N ALA A 47 5.14 23.60 -5.28
CA ALA A 47 4.88 23.91 -6.69
C ALA A 47 6.09 23.68 -7.63
N ASN A 48 7.29 23.44 -7.08
CA ASN A 48 8.46 23.07 -7.87
C ASN A 48 8.54 21.55 -8.13
N ILE A 49 7.88 20.74 -7.29
CA ILE A 49 7.97 19.27 -7.32
C ILE A 49 6.65 18.60 -7.75
N ASP A 50 5.49 19.25 -7.59
CA ASP A 50 4.16 18.68 -7.85
C ASP A 50 3.91 18.30 -9.32
N THR A 51 4.72 18.84 -10.24
CA THR A 51 4.69 18.55 -11.68
C THR A 51 5.84 17.67 -12.17
N VAL A 52 6.73 17.24 -11.28
CA VAL A 52 7.85 16.36 -11.63
C VAL A 52 7.33 14.98 -11.98
N ILE A 53 7.73 14.47 -13.14
CA ILE A 53 7.27 13.19 -13.68
C ILE A 53 8.30 12.06 -13.53
N TYR A 54 9.57 12.42 -13.33
CA TYR A 54 10.70 11.54 -13.20
C TYR A 54 11.63 12.10 -12.12
N LEU A 55 12.00 11.26 -11.17
CA LEU A 55 12.96 11.56 -10.13
C LEU A 55 13.91 10.38 -10.00
N ASP A 56 15.20 10.67 -10.11
CA ASP A 56 16.31 9.77 -9.82
C ASP A 56 17.03 10.33 -8.60
N VAL A 57 17.12 9.54 -7.55
CA VAL A 57 17.80 9.86 -6.28
C VAL A 57 18.71 8.70 -5.87
N SER A 58 19.24 7.97 -6.84
CA SER A 58 19.92 6.68 -6.65
C SER A 58 21.37 6.81 -6.21
N SER A 59 21.82 5.89 -5.36
CA SER A 59 23.19 5.84 -4.82
C SER A 59 23.62 7.09 -4.01
N LEU A 60 22.67 7.80 -3.40
CA LEU A 60 22.90 9.08 -2.70
C LEU A 60 23.00 8.96 -1.17
N ASN A 61 23.00 7.74 -0.64
CA ASN A 61 23.04 7.48 0.81
C ASN A 61 21.85 8.13 1.55
N ILE A 62 20.70 8.22 0.89
CA ILE A 62 19.44 8.71 1.46
C ILE A 62 18.87 7.66 2.42
N GLY A 63 18.49 8.09 3.62
CA GLY A 63 17.85 7.24 4.63
C GLY A 63 16.34 7.46 4.73
N ASP A 64 15.84 8.62 4.31
CA ASP A 64 14.45 9.03 4.44
C ASP A 64 13.99 9.84 3.22
N LEU A 65 12.92 9.38 2.55
CA LEU A 65 12.30 10.07 1.41
C LEU A 65 11.03 10.85 1.80
N THR A 66 10.84 11.16 3.10
CA THR A 66 9.76 12.07 3.54
C THR A 66 9.74 13.34 2.67
N GLY A 67 8.55 13.69 2.17
CA GLY A 67 8.33 14.73 1.17
C GLY A 67 8.03 14.18 -0.23
N ILE A 68 8.36 12.91 -0.50
CA ILE A 68 8.06 12.25 -1.78
C ILE A 68 6.55 12.21 -2.09
N GLU A 69 5.70 12.22 -1.07
CA GLU A 69 4.24 12.21 -1.19
C GLU A 69 3.68 13.42 -1.96
N ASP A 70 4.42 14.54 -1.99
CA ASP A 70 4.02 15.77 -2.68
C ASP A 70 4.45 15.78 -4.17
N PHE A 71 5.23 14.79 -4.63
CA PHE A 71 5.53 14.56 -6.04
C PHE A 71 4.33 13.87 -6.73
N THR A 72 3.18 14.56 -6.74
CA THR A 72 1.88 13.98 -7.14
C THR A 72 1.78 13.60 -8.62
N SER A 73 2.63 14.18 -9.49
CA SER A 73 2.70 13.82 -10.92
C SER A 73 3.75 12.75 -11.24
N LEU A 74 4.43 12.20 -10.24
CA LEU A 74 5.56 11.29 -10.44
C LEU A 74 5.09 9.99 -11.09
N THR A 75 5.71 9.66 -12.22
CA THR A 75 5.44 8.44 -12.98
C THR A 75 6.57 7.43 -12.92
N ARG A 76 7.80 7.91 -12.66
CA ARG A 76 9.00 7.09 -12.51
C ARG A 76 9.79 7.57 -11.30
N LEU A 77 10.07 6.66 -10.39
CA LEU A 77 10.97 6.87 -9.25
C LEU A 77 12.10 5.84 -9.30
N GLU A 78 13.32 6.34 -9.33
CA GLU A 78 14.55 5.56 -9.14
C GLU A 78 15.16 6.01 -7.81
N CYS A 79 15.28 5.08 -6.87
CA CYS A 79 15.87 5.35 -5.56
C CYS A 79 16.70 4.17 -5.04
N GLU A 80 17.28 3.40 -5.96
CA GLU A 80 18.13 2.27 -5.66
C GLU A 80 19.45 2.66 -4.98
N GLU A 81 20.12 1.66 -4.39
CA GLU A 81 21.41 1.79 -3.71
C GLU A 81 21.42 2.85 -2.58
N ASN A 82 20.33 2.95 -1.84
CA ASN A 82 20.17 3.86 -0.71
C ASN A 82 20.10 3.10 0.64
N LYS A 83 19.64 3.78 1.68
CA LYS A 83 19.51 3.23 3.05
C LYS A 83 18.09 3.32 3.56
N LEU A 84 17.11 3.29 2.64
CA LEU A 84 15.71 3.41 3.00
C LEU A 84 15.28 2.22 3.85
N THR A 85 14.67 2.51 5.00
CA THR A 85 14.02 1.49 5.86
C THR A 85 12.50 1.49 5.69
N THR A 86 11.97 2.60 5.19
CA THR A 86 10.54 2.85 4.95
C THR A 86 10.40 3.71 3.71
N LEU A 87 9.28 3.54 2.99
CA LEU A 87 8.94 4.35 1.84
C LEU A 87 7.40 4.41 1.74
N ASP A 88 6.83 5.62 1.79
CA ASP A 88 5.40 5.85 1.61
C ASP A 88 5.14 6.45 0.22
N LEU A 89 4.50 5.66 -0.64
CA LEU A 89 4.13 6.06 -2.01
C LEU A 89 2.62 6.21 -2.18
N SER A 90 1.86 6.30 -1.08
CA SER A 90 0.39 6.29 -1.11
C SER A 90 -0.22 7.45 -1.90
N GLN A 91 0.49 8.57 -2.01
CA GLN A 91 0.07 9.74 -2.80
C GLN A 91 0.58 9.72 -4.25
N ASN A 92 1.63 8.95 -4.55
CA ASN A 92 2.25 8.85 -5.88
C ASN A 92 1.49 7.87 -6.80
N THR A 93 0.17 8.05 -6.89
CA THR A 93 -0.76 7.15 -7.59
C THR A 93 -0.53 7.05 -9.11
N ALA A 94 0.25 7.97 -9.69
CA ALA A 94 0.62 7.98 -11.11
C ALA A 94 1.86 7.12 -11.43
N LEU A 95 2.56 6.58 -10.41
CA LEU A 95 3.75 5.76 -10.61
C LEU A 95 3.47 4.54 -11.49
N ASN A 96 4.25 4.42 -12.57
CA ASN A 96 4.24 3.27 -13.47
C ASN A 96 5.59 2.53 -13.51
N HIS A 97 6.65 3.13 -12.96
CA HIS A 97 7.98 2.56 -12.84
C HIS A 97 8.54 2.90 -11.46
N LEU A 98 8.91 1.86 -10.71
CA LEU A 98 9.50 2.00 -9.38
C LEU A 98 10.72 1.10 -9.28
N ASP A 99 11.86 1.70 -8.98
CA ASP A 99 13.09 1.01 -8.61
C ASP A 99 13.48 1.38 -7.18
N VAL A 100 13.49 0.36 -6.32
CA VAL A 100 13.90 0.44 -4.91
C VAL A 100 15.03 -0.54 -4.59
N ASP A 101 15.75 -1.04 -5.60
CA ASP A 101 16.82 -2.04 -5.44
C ASP A 101 17.86 -1.62 -4.39
N ALA A 102 18.51 -2.60 -3.77
CA ALA A 102 19.63 -2.40 -2.86
C ALA A 102 19.34 -1.38 -1.73
N ASN A 103 18.19 -1.54 -1.08
CA ASN A 103 17.79 -0.78 0.12
C ASN A 103 17.65 -1.70 1.34
N THR A 104 17.03 -1.21 2.42
CA THR A 104 16.79 -1.98 3.64
C THR A 104 15.32 -2.06 4.04
N LEU A 105 14.42 -1.99 3.05
CA LEU A 105 12.97 -2.03 3.25
C LEU A 105 12.55 -3.38 3.84
N THR A 106 11.74 -3.35 4.90
CA THR A 106 11.17 -4.56 5.52
C THR A 106 9.72 -4.80 5.11
N THR A 107 9.05 -3.73 4.68
CA THR A 107 7.68 -3.69 4.17
C THR A 107 7.58 -2.63 3.09
N LEU A 108 6.72 -2.85 2.09
CA LEU A 108 6.38 -1.87 1.07
C LEU A 108 4.90 -2.06 0.71
N ASP A 109 4.11 -0.98 0.81
CA ASP A 109 2.70 -0.97 0.41
C ASP A 109 2.56 -0.31 -0.96
N LEU A 110 2.13 -1.07 -1.95
CA LEU A 110 1.92 -0.62 -3.33
C LEU A 110 0.45 -0.62 -3.74
N SER A 111 -0.47 -0.72 -2.78
CA SER A 111 -1.92 -0.81 -3.01
C SER A 111 -2.50 0.41 -3.72
N SER A 112 -1.87 1.58 -3.58
CA SER A 112 -2.27 2.82 -4.24
C SER A 112 -1.61 3.02 -5.61
N ASN A 113 -0.54 2.27 -5.92
CA ASN A 113 0.27 2.42 -7.14
C ASN A 113 -0.20 1.44 -8.23
N THR A 114 -1.52 1.42 -8.48
CA THR A 114 -2.17 0.48 -9.41
C THR A 114 -1.76 0.63 -10.88
N ALA A 115 -1.08 1.73 -11.22
CA ALA A 115 -0.54 2.01 -12.54
C ALA A 115 0.87 1.41 -12.78
N LEU A 116 1.49 0.77 -11.77
CA LEU A 116 2.81 0.14 -11.90
C LEU A 116 2.82 -0.89 -13.03
N THR A 117 3.78 -0.69 -13.94
CA THR A 117 4.12 -1.60 -15.06
C THR A 117 5.47 -2.27 -14.84
N PHE A 118 6.37 -1.59 -14.13
CA PHE A 118 7.71 -2.07 -13.77
C PHE A 118 7.91 -1.91 -12.26
N PHE A 119 8.35 -2.98 -11.61
CA PHE A 119 8.80 -2.98 -10.23
C PHE A 119 10.12 -3.74 -10.11
N GLU A 120 11.15 -3.03 -9.67
CA GLU A 120 12.43 -3.59 -9.24
C GLU A 120 12.56 -3.35 -7.73
N GLY A 121 12.69 -4.43 -6.97
CA GLY A 121 12.78 -4.42 -5.52
C GLY A 121 13.72 -5.47 -4.98
N ALA A 122 14.70 -5.88 -5.77
CA ALA A 122 15.76 -6.79 -5.34
C ALA A 122 16.57 -6.20 -4.16
N ASP A 123 17.36 -7.08 -3.54
CA ASP A 123 18.33 -6.75 -2.49
C ASP A 123 17.77 -5.86 -1.36
N ASN A 124 16.61 -6.28 -0.84
CA ASN A 124 15.93 -5.67 0.29
C ASN A 124 15.70 -6.69 1.44
N GLN A 125 14.87 -6.34 2.42
CA GLN A 125 14.53 -7.21 3.56
C GLN A 125 13.02 -7.47 3.64
N LEU A 126 12.32 -7.43 2.50
CA LEU A 126 10.86 -7.59 2.45
C LEU A 126 10.48 -8.99 2.94
N THR A 127 9.48 -9.03 3.83
CA THR A 127 8.98 -10.29 4.42
C THR A 127 7.66 -10.77 3.80
N SER A 128 6.90 -9.84 3.22
CA SER A 128 5.70 -10.07 2.45
C SER A 128 5.52 -8.98 1.41
N LEU A 129 4.92 -9.32 0.28
CA LEU A 129 4.52 -8.35 -0.73
C LEU A 129 3.16 -8.75 -1.30
N ASP A 130 2.25 -7.78 -1.40
CA ASP A 130 0.91 -7.93 -1.97
C ASP A 130 0.82 -7.06 -3.21
N LEU A 131 0.64 -7.69 -4.37
CA LEU A 131 0.52 -7.05 -5.68
C LEU A 131 -0.83 -7.31 -6.32
N SER A 132 -1.82 -7.78 -5.56
CA SER A 132 -3.15 -8.13 -6.06
C SER A 132 -3.90 -6.97 -6.74
N LEU A 133 -3.51 -5.72 -6.44
CA LEU A 133 -4.08 -4.50 -7.03
C LEU A 133 -3.25 -3.93 -8.20
N ASN A 134 -2.04 -4.43 -8.44
CA ASN A 134 -1.13 -3.92 -9.46
C ASN A 134 -1.36 -4.59 -10.81
N VAL A 135 -2.59 -4.42 -11.33
CA VAL A 135 -3.12 -5.08 -12.55
C VAL A 135 -2.41 -4.71 -13.85
N ALA A 136 -1.55 -3.68 -13.83
CA ALA A 136 -0.80 -3.19 -14.98
C ALA A 136 0.64 -3.73 -15.07
N LEU A 137 1.12 -4.48 -14.06
CA LEU A 137 2.50 -4.97 -14.03
C LEU A 137 2.83 -5.85 -15.23
N THR A 138 4.01 -5.66 -15.80
CA THR A 138 4.57 -6.47 -16.88
C THR A 138 5.97 -6.98 -16.55
N GLU A 139 6.72 -6.28 -15.69
CA GLU A 139 8.08 -6.62 -15.29
C GLU A 139 8.17 -6.57 -13.76
N PHE A 140 8.70 -7.64 -13.16
CA PHE A 140 8.75 -7.81 -11.71
C PHE A 140 10.03 -8.55 -11.26
N TYR A 141 10.78 -7.90 -10.38
CA TYR A 141 12.02 -8.40 -9.81
C TYR A 141 11.98 -8.23 -8.27
N CYS A 142 12.18 -9.34 -7.53
CA CYS A 142 12.21 -9.38 -6.07
C CYS A 142 13.27 -10.30 -5.50
N GLU A 143 14.37 -10.48 -6.21
CA GLU A 143 15.48 -11.30 -5.76
C GLU A 143 16.04 -10.84 -4.41
N ASN A 144 16.72 -11.74 -3.71
CA ASN A 144 17.51 -11.40 -2.52
C ASN A 144 16.70 -10.70 -1.41
N ASN A 145 15.50 -11.21 -1.13
CA ASN A 145 14.63 -10.73 -0.05
C ASN A 145 14.42 -11.80 1.03
N GLN A 146 13.51 -11.55 1.97
CA GLN A 146 13.15 -12.47 3.05
C GLN A 146 11.68 -12.91 2.96
N LEU A 147 11.14 -12.97 1.74
CA LEU A 147 9.71 -13.19 1.53
C LEU A 147 9.28 -14.53 2.12
N THR A 148 8.11 -14.49 2.76
CA THR A 148 7.38 -15.67 3.25
C THR A 148 6.02 -15.80 2.59
N SER A 149 5.53 -14.70 2.00
CA SER A 149 4.27 -14.60 1.26
C SER A 149 4.45 -13.63 0.11
N LEU A 150 3.96 -14.01 -1.06
CA LEU A 150 3.84 -13.15 -2.23
C LEU A 150 2.47 -13.38 -2.85
N ASP A 151 1.62 -12.36 -2.82
CA ASP A 151 0.35 -12.35 -3.54
C ASP A 151 0.56 -11.67 -4.90
N PHE A 152 0.52 -12.48 -5.96
CA PHE A 152 0.66 -12.06 -7.34
C PHE A 152 -0.62 -12.34 -8.14
N LYS A 153 -1.76 -12.47 -7.46
CA LYS A 153 -3.06 -12.75 -8.08
C LYS A 153 -3.76 -11.47 -8.54
N ASN A 154 -3.13 -10.82 -9.50
CA ASN A 154 -3.49 -9.48 -9.97
C ASN A 154 -4.35 -9.50 -11.25
N GLY A 155 -4.85 -10.66 -11.67
CA GLY A 155 -5.66 -10.84 -12.88
C GLY A 155 -4.88 -10.68 -14.19
N ASN A 156 -3.55 -10.59 -14.15
CA ASN A 156 -2.74 -10.20 -15.29
C ASN A 156 -1.55 -11.11 -15.59
N ASN A 157 -1.39 -12.25 -14.90
CA ASN A 157 -0.18 -13.09 -14.96
C ASN A 157 0.31 -13.42 -16.39
N THR A 158 -0.57 -13.53 -17.38
CA THR A 158 -0.19 -13.78 -18.79
C THR A 158 0.46 -12.60 -19.50
N LEU A 159 0.43 -11.39 -18.92
CA LEU A 159 1.04 -10.17 -19.43
C LEU A 159 2.43 -9.91 -18.86
N ILE A 160 2.83 -10.66 -17.82
CA ILE A 160 4.17 -10.58 -17.23
C ILE A 160 5.16 -11.17 -18.21
N VAL A 161 6.09 -10.33 -18.66
CA VAL A 161 7.15 -10.70 -19.60
C VAL A 161 8.38 -11.20 -18.87
N ASP A 162 8.71 -10.58 -17.74
CA ASP A 162 9.85 -10.91 -16.90
C ASP A 162 9.40 -11.01 -15.43
N PHE A 163 9.69 -12.16 -14.82
CA PHE A 163 9.36 -12.47 -13.43
C PHE A 163 10.57 -13.14 -12.79
N ALA A 164 11.16 -12.49 -11.78
CA ALA A 164 12.25 -13.04 -11.00
C ALA A 164 12.02 -12.81 -9.50
N CYS A 165 12.20 -13.86 -8.71
CA CYS A 165 12.10 -13.78 -7.25
C CYS A 165 12.94 -14.87 -6.56
N THR A 166 14.14 -15.11 -7.07
CA THR A 166 15.10 -16.05 -6.48
C THR A 166 15.66 -15.53 -5.16
N ASN A 167 16.32 -16.38 -4.38
CA ASN A 167 16.95 -16.03 -3.10
C ASN A 167 15.97 -15.46 -2.06
N ASN A 168 14.75 -16.00 -2.02
CA ASN A 168 13.74 -15.86 -0.99
C ASN A 168 13.50 -17.22 -0.30
N PRO A 169 14.46 -17.75 0.48
CA PRO A 169 14.50 -19.17 0.88
C PRO A 169 13.34 -19.62 1.79
N ASN A 170 12.53 -18.68 2.31
CA ASN A 170 11.34 -18.98 3.12
C ASN A 170 10.03 -18.87 2.34
N LEU A 171 10.06 -18.43 1.08
CA LEU A 171 8.90 -18.30 0.21
C LEU A 171 8.56 -19.67 -0.37
N THR A 172 7.58 -20.36 0.23
CA THR A 172 7.20 -21.72 -0.20
C THR A 172 6.05 -21.73 -1.20
N CYS A 173 5.27 -20.65 -1.24
CA CYS A 173 4.08 -20.53 -2.08
C CYS A 173 3.94 -19.09 -2.58
N ILE A 174 3.67 -18.95 -3.87
CA ILE A 174 3.36 -17.69 -4.55
C ILE A 174 1.92 -17.78 -5.05
N ASP A 175 1.05 -16.87 -4.61
CA ASP A 175 -0.36 -16.86 -5.00
C ASP A 175 -0.50 -16.24 -6.39
N VAL A 176 -1.16 -16.93 -7.31
CA VAL A 176 -1.23 -16.57 -8.74
C VAL A 176 -2.63 -16.84 -9.31
N ASP A 177 -2.92 -16.26 -10.47
CA ASP A 177 -4.18 -16.47 -11.19
C ASP A 177 -4.27 -17.86 -11.86
N ASP A 178 -3.16 -18.37 -12.39
CA ASP A 178 -3.05 -19.65 -13.09
C ASP A 178 -1.72 -20.32 -12.76
N ALA A 179 -1.74 -21.29 -11.84
CA ALA A 179 -0.52 -21.96 -11.37
C ALA A 179 0.17 -22.76 -12.48
N ALA A 180 -0.58 -23.29 -13.45
CA ALA A 180 -0.02 -24.05 -14.57
C ALA A 180 0.72 -23.14 -15.55
N TYR A 181 0.17 -21.96 -15.85
CA TYR A 181 0.83 -20.94 -16.65
C TYR A 181 2.11 -20.46 -15.96
N SER A 182 2.02 -20.04 -14.69
CA SER A 182 3.17 -19.51 -13.95
C SER A 182 4.29 -20.54 -13.85
N THR A 183 3.96 -21.80 -13.55
CA THR A 183 4.97 -22.90 -13.51
C THR A 183 5.67 -23.12 -14.85
N ALA A 184 4.99 -22.89 -15.97
CA ALA A 184 5.55 -23.10 -17.30
C ALA A 184 6.42 -21.92 -17.80
N ASN A 185 6.18 -20.70 -17.32
CA ASN A 185 6.76 -19.48 -17.89
C ASN A 185 7.67 -18.71 -16.91
N TRP A 186 7.46 -18.83 -15.60
CA TRP A 186 8.24 -18.11 -14.58
C TRP A 186 9.20 -19.07 -13.90
N THR A 187 10.40 -19.20 -14.45
CA THR A 187 11.39 -20.18 -13.99
C THR A 187 12.39 -19.63 -12.97
N GLU A 188 12.41 -18.31 -12.75
CA GLU A 188 13.37 -17.63 -11.86
C GLU A 188 12.80 -17.48 -10.45
N ILE A 189 12.48 -18.63 -9.84
CA ILE A 189 12.07 -18.75 -8.44
C ILE A 189 12.97 -19.74 -7.71
N ASP A 190 12.95 -19.72 -6.38
CA ASP A 190 13.67 -20.72 -5.61
C ASP A 190 13.10 -22.11 -5.81
N ALA A 191 13.96 -23.13 -5.71
CA ALA A 191 13.55 -24.53 -5.78
C ALA A 191 12.57 -24.94 -4.66
N THR A 192 12.47 -24.13 -3.58
CA THR A 192 11.51 -24.34 -2.49
C THR A 192 10.15 -23.69 -2.74
N SER A 193 10.08 -22.77 -3.70
CA SER A 193 8.87 -22.02 -4.04
C SER A 193 8.01 -22.82 -5.04
N SER A 194 6.71 -22.59 -4.97
CA SER A 194 5.74 -23.14 -5.93
C SER A 194 4.61 -22.16 -6.17
N PHE A 195 4.00 -22.22 -7.34
CA PHE A 195 2.83 -21.41 -7.66
C PHE A 195 1.54 -22.13 -7.26
N SER A 196 0.58 -21.39 -6.71
CA SER A 196 -0.75 -21.90 -6.33
C SER A 196 -1.81 -20.83 -6.58
N GLU A 197 -3.03 -21.23 -6.90
CA GLU A 197 -4.18 -20.30 -6.93
C GLU A 197 -4.78 -20.03 -5.54
N ASP A 198 -4.23 -20.69 -4.52
CA ASP A 198 -4.62 -20.55 -3.12
C ASP A 198 -3.45 -20.95 -2.21
N CYS A 199 -2.62 -19.98 -1.82
CA CYS A 199 -1.56 -20.21 -0.84
C CYS A 199 -2.07 -20.26 0.61
N SER A 200 -3.32 -19.85 0.86
CA SER A 200 -3.97 -19.94 2.17
C SER A 200 -4.25 -21.41 2.58
N SER A 201 -4.27 -22.31 1.61
CA SER A 201 -4.44 -23.75 1.80
C SER A 201 -3.32 -24.43 2.60
N ILE A 202 -2.17 -23.77 2.80
CA ILE A 202 -0.99 -24.30 3.51
C ILE A 202 -1.10 -24.18 5.04
N LEU A 203 -2.08 -23.45 5.58
CA LEU A 203 -2.28 -23.30 7.03
C LEU A 203 -3.58 -23.91 7.56
N GLY A 204 -4.18 -24.90 6.90
CA GLY A 204 -5.14 -25.82 7.53
C GLY A 204 -6.35 -25.21 8.28
N ILE A 205 -6.67 -23.93 8.08
CA ILE A 205 -7.82 -23.25 8.67
C ILE A 205 -8.38 -22.31 7.60
N LYS A 206 -9.43 -22.78 6.90
CA LYS A 206 -10.33 -21.87 6.22
C LYS A 206 -11.09 -21.10 7.29
N GLU A 207 -10.82 -19.81 7.47
CA GLU A 207 -11.84 -18.94 8.05
C GLU A 207 -12.92 -18.79 6.97
N PHE A 208 -14.00 -19.55 7.14
CA PHE A 208 -15.18 -19.43 6.29
C PHE A 208 -15.91 -18.15 6.72
N THR A 209 -15.55 -17.02 6.12
CA THR A 209 -16.34 -15.79 6.24
C THR A 209 -17.56 -15.90 5.33
N SER A 210 -18.59 -16.64 5.78
CA SER A 210 -19.93 -16.45 5.21
C SER A 210 -20.43 -15.07 5.64
N SER A 211 -20.68 -14.19 4.66
CA SER A 211 -21.55 -13.04 4.90
C SER A 211 -22.91 -13.59 5.30
N LYS A 212 -23.26 -13.49 6.58
CA LYS A 212 -24.51 -14.04 7.11
C LYS A 212 -25.50 -12.92 7.43
N THR A 213 -26.76 -13.14 7.07
CA THR A 213 -27.84 -12.19 7.29
C THR A 213 -28.63 -12.60 8.53
N LEU A 214 -28.85 -11.67 9.47
CA LEU A 214 -29.68 -11.94 10.64
C LEU A 214 -31.12 -12.22 10.22
N ILE A 215 -31.63 -13.44 10.45
CA ILE A 215 -33.03 -13.78 10.19
C ILE A 215 -33.88 -13.43 11.41
N LYS A 216 -33.49 -13.88 12.60
CA LYS A 216 -34.31 -13.77 13.82
C LYS A 216 -33.49 -13.60 15.08
N THR A 217 -34.12 -12.99 16.09
CA THR A 217 -33.57 -12.87 17.44
C THR A 217 -34.55 -13.46 18.45
N PHE A 218 -34.05 -14.25 19.39
CA PHE A 218 -34.83 -14.88 20.46
C PHE A 218 -34.29 -14.47 21.84
N ASP A 219 -35.17 -14.41 22.83
CA ASP A 219 -34.75 -14.35 24.23
C ASP A 219 -34.27 -15.73 24.74
N ILE A 220 -33.70 -15.77 25.94
CA ILE A 220 -33.24 -17.02 26.57
C ILE A 220 -34.36 -18.04 26.84
N MET A 221 -35.62 -17.64 26.73
CA MET A 221 -36.80 -18.49 26.88
C MET A 221 -37.32 -19.00 25.52
N GLY A 222 -36.60 -18.70 24.42
CA GLY A 222 -36.94 -19.15 23.06
C GLY A 222 -38.08 -18.37 22.41
N ARG A 223 -38.43 -17.19 22.93
CA ARG A 223 -39.45 -16.31 22.32
C ARG A 223 -38.79 -15.33 21.38
N GLU A 224 -39.34 -15.21 20.18
CA GLU A 224 -38.89 -14.23 19.19
C GLU A 224 -39.07 -12.80 19.75
N THR A 225 -38.03 -11.98 19.67
CA THR A 225 -37.99 -10.64 20.23
C THR A 225 -37.18 -9.71 19.33
N THR A 226 -37.52 -8.42 19.36
CA THR A 226 -36.61 -7.38 18.87
C THR A 226 -35.49 -7.13 19.88
N PHE A 227 -34.50 -6.31 19.50
CA PHE A 227 -33.45 -5.83 20.40
C PHE A 227 -34.05 -5.38 21.74
N LYS A 228 -33.51 -5.91 22.83
CA LYS A 228 -33.91 -5.54 24.19
C LYS A 228 -32.65 -5.29 25.00
N PRO A 229 -32.36 -4.04 25.39
CA PRO A 229 -31.11 -3.69 26.05
C PRO A 229 -30.92 -4.46 27.37
N ASN A 230 -29.65 -4.64 27.72
CA ASN A 230 -29.16 -5.34 28.92
C ASN A 230 -29.73 -6.76 29.05
N THR A 231 -30.02 -7.41 27.91
CA THR A 231 -30.57 -8.77 27.86
C THR A 231 -29.68 -9.65 26.97
N LEU A 232 -29.48 -10.90 27.40
CA LEU A 232 -28.88 -11.94 26.57
C LEU A 232 -29.89 -12.37 25.49
N LEU A 233 -29.46 -12.29 24.24
CA LEU A 233 -30.23 -12.61 23.06
C LEU A 233 -29.54 -13.72 22.26
N ILE A 234 -30.34 -14.42 21.46
CA ILE A 234 -29.89 -15.49 20.58
C ILE A 234 -30.26 -15.08 19.15
N ASN A 235 -29.27 -14.73 18.33
CA ASN A 235 -29.42 -14.40 16.93
C ASN A 235 -29.30 -15.65 16.07
N VAL A 236 -30.18 -15.80 15.08
CA VAL A 236 -30.17 -16.90 14.10
C VAL A 236 -30.01 -16.30 12.71
N TYR A 237 -29.07 -16.85 11.95
CA TYR A 237 -28.70 -16.36 10.63
C TYR A 237 -29.15 -17.32 9.51
N ASP A 238 -29.09 -16.83 8.27
CA ASP A 238 -29.48 -17.54 7.04
C ASP A 238 -28.60 -18.72 6.67
N ASP A 239 -27.34 -18.70 7.10
CA ASP A 239 -26.44 -19.85 7.03
C ASP A 239 -26.73 -20.92 8.10
N GLY A 240 -27.74 -20.72 8.95
CA GLY A 240 -28.12 -21.62 10.03
C GLY A 240 -27.27 -21.47 11.29
N SER A 241 -26.31 -20.54 11.33
CA SER A 241 -25.52 -20.25 12.52
C SER A 241 -26.35 -19.54 13.59
N VAL A 242 -25.92 -19.69 14.84
CA VAL A 242 -26.60 -19.12 16.02
C VAL A 242 -25.58 -18.42 16.91
N GLU A 243 -25.81 -17.16 17.23
CA GLU A 243 -24.93 -16.37 18.10
C GLU A 243 -25.63 -15.93 19.37
N LYS A 244 -24.90 -15.98 20.49
CA LYS A 244 -25.34 -15.42 21.76
C LYS A 244 -24.77 -14.01 21.90
N PHE A 245 -25.64 -13.01 21.97
CA PHE A 245 -25.26 -11.61 22.04
C PHE A 245 -25.84 -10.97 23.31
N PHE A 246 -24.99 -10.35 24.14
CA PHE A 246 -25.47 -9.54 25.25
C PHE A 246 -25.57 -8.09 24.79
N SER A 247 -26.80 -7.58 24.71
CA SER A 247 -27.05 -6.21 24.29
C SER A 247 -26.63 -5.22 25.38
N ASN A 248 -25.50 -4.54 25.23
CA ASN A 248 -25.16 -3.43 26.12
C ASN A 248 -25.93 -2.18 25.70
N GLY A 249 -26.71 -1.60 26.61
CA GLY A 249 -27.63 -0.50 26.29
C GLY A 249 -26.97 0.87 26.11
N THR A 250 -27.23 1.51 24.98
CA THR A 250 -27.66 2.92 24.93
C THR A 250 -28.52 3.13 23.69
N LEU A 251 -29.84 3.34 23.88
CA LEU A 251 -30.72 3.84 22.83
C LEU A 251 -30.46 5.35 22.72
N ASN A 252 -29.79 5.78 21.66
CA ASN A 252 -29.89 7.18 21.23
C ASN A 252 -31.25 7.31 20.51
N ASN A 253 -32.17 8.05 21.14
CA ASN A 253 -33.34 8.59 20.44
C ASN A 253 -32.90 9.57 19.35
#